data_AF-Q9R647-F1
#
_entry.id   AF-Q9R647-F1
#
_cell.length_a   1.000
_cell.length_b   1.000
_cell.length_c   1.000
_cell.angle_alpha   90.00
_cell.angle_beta   90.00
_cell.angle_gamma   90.00
#
_symmetry.space_group_name_H-M   'P 1'
#
loop_
_entity.id
_entity.type
_entity.pdbx_description
1 polymer ?
#
loop_
_entity_poly.entity_id
_entity_poly.type
_entity_poly.pdbx_seq_one_letter_code
_entity_poly.pdbx_strand_id
1 'polypeptide(L)'
;DADLAKKNNCIACHQVETKVVGPALKDIAAKYADKDDAATYLAGKIKGGSSGVWGQIPMPPNVNVSDADAKALADWILTLK
;
A
#
# COMPACT_ATOMS: atom_id res chain seq x y z
N ASP A 1 7.44 5.83 -4.98
CA ASP A 1 8.53 4.92 -5.35
C ASP A 1 9.07 4.22 -4.10
N ALA A 2 10.11 3.38 -4.25
CA ALA A 2 10.69 2.62 -3.14
C ALA A 2 11.29 3.49 -2.03
N ASP A 3 11.86 4.65 -2.38
CA ASP A 3 12.48 5.53 -1.38
C ASP A 3 11.43 6.32 -0.60
N LEU A 4 10.32 6.70 -1.24
CA LEU A 4 9.16 7.26 -0.56
C LEU A 4 8.54 6.24 0.42
N ALA A 5 8.48 4.97 0.03
CA ALA A 5 8.00 3.89 0.90
C ALA A 5 8.93 3.67 2.11
N LYS A 6 10.25 3.77 1.92
CA LYS A 6 11.23 3.75 3.02
C LYS A 6 11.06 4.94 3.95
N LYS A 7 10.97 6.16 3.39
CA LYS A 7 10.81 7.41 4.14
C LYS A 7 9.57 7.41 5.02
N ASN A 8 8.49 6.79 4.56
CA ASN A 8 7.22 6.68 5.29
C ASN A 8 7.10 5.37 6.10
N ASN A 9 8.20 4.66 6.35
CA ASN A 9 8.25 3.41 7.13
C ASN A 9 7.34 2.28 6.63
N CYS A 10 6.91 2.30 5.37
CA CYS A 10 6.06 1.25 4.80
C CYS A 10 6.77 -0.12 4.80
N ILE A 11 8.09 -0.11 4.65
CA ILE A 11 8.94 -1.32 4.62
C ILE A 11 9.08 -2.03 5.98
N ALA A 12 8.61 -1.42 7.07
CA ALA A 12 8.57 -2.09 8.38
C ALA A 12 7.50 -3.20 8.42
N CYS A 13 6.44 -3.05 7.62
CA CYS A 13 5.30 -3.98 7.59
C CYS A 13 5.07 -4.61 6.21
N HIS A 14 5.72 -4.12 5.15
CA HIS A 14 5.56 -4.63 3.80
C HIS A 14 6.91 -4.90 3.14
N GLN A 15 6.95 -5.91 2.26
CA GLN A 15 8.05 -6.14 1.34
C GLN A 15 7.49 -6.24 -0.07
N VAL A 16 8.34 -6.06 -1.08
CA VAL A 16 7.89 -6.11 -2.49
C VAL A 16 7.39 -7.52 -2.84
N GLU A 17 8.21 -8.52 -2.54
CA GLU A 17 8.02 -9.91 -2.99
C GLU A 17 7.32 -10.80 -1.96
N THR A 18 7.49 -10.51 -0.68
CA THR A 18 7.12 -11.43 0.39
C THR A 18 6.13 -10.81 1.37
N LYS A 19 5.19 -11.64 1.84
CA LYS A 19 4.31 -11.28 2.95
C LYS A 19 5.12 -11.31 4.25
N VAL A 20 5.01 -10.25 5.04
CA VAL A 20 5.64 -10.14 6.37
C VAL A 20 4.56 -9.91 7.43
N VAL A 21 4.26 -8.67 7.79
CA VAL A 21 3.09 -8.31 8.60
C VAL A 21 1.90 -8.04 7.67
N GLY A 22 2.08 -7.11 6.74
CA GLY A 22 1.19 -6.84 5.63
C GLY A 22 1.47 -7.74 4.41
N PRO A 23 0.56 -7.73 3.43
CA PRO A 23 0.75 -8.43 2.15
C PRO A 23 1.98 -7.92 1.39
N ALA A 24 2.53 -8.78 0.52
CA ALA A 24 3.56 -8.36 -0.42
C ALA A 24 3.00 -7.27 -1.36
N LEU A 25 3.81 -6.26 -1.70
CA LEU A 25 3.33 -5.15 -2.52
C LEU A 25 2.93 -5.61 -3.94
N LYS A 26 3.65 -6.59 -4.50
CA LYS A 26 3.26 -7.18 -5.80
C LYS A 26 1.91 -7.91 -5.75
N ASP A 27 1.57 -8.52 -4.60
CA ASP A 27 0.28 -9.21 -4.46
C ASP A 27 -0.86 -8.18 -4.37
N ILE A 28 -0.60 -7.01 -3.78
CA ILE A 28 -1.53 -5.87 -3.82
C ILE A 28 -1.74 -5.43 -5.27
N ALA A 29 -0.67 -5.26 -6.02
CA ALA A 29 -0.73 -4.87 -7.42
C ALA A 29 -1.54 -5.88 -8.25
N ALA A 30 -1.25 -7.17 -8.12
CA ALA A 30 -1.97 -8.24 -8.80
C ALA A 30 -3.46 -8.28 -8.41
N LYS A 31 -3.80 -8.09 -7.13
CA LYS A 31 -5.19 -8.10 -6.67
C LYS A 31 -6.02 -6.95 -7.25
N TYR A 32 -5.40 -5.79 -7.48
CA TYR A 32 -6.09 -4.57 -7.90
C TYR A 32 -5.77 -4.14 -9.34
N ALA A 33 -5.14 -5.00 -10.14
CA ALA A 33 -4.76 -4.70 -11.52
C ALA A 33 -5.96 -4.31 -12.40
N ASP A 34 -7.11 -4.96 -12.19
CA ASP A 34 -8.34 -4.75 -12.97
C ASP A 34 -9.33 -3.78 -12.32
N LYS A 35 -8.91 -3.03 -11.29
CA LYS A 35 -9.78 -2.09 -10.58
C LYS A 35 -9.57 -0.66 -11.13
N ASP A 36 -10.59 -0.11 -11.76
CA ASP A 36 -10.55 1.22 -12.40
C ASP A 36 -10.06 2.36 -11.49
N ASP A 37 -10.43 2.32 -10.22
CA ASP A 37 -10.08 3.31 -9.18
C ASP A 37 -9.00 2.81 -8.21
N ALA A 38 -8.18 1.83 -8.61
CA ALA A 38 -7.20 1.18 -7.73
C ALA A 38 -6.28 2.18 -7.02
N ALA A 39 -5.74 3.16 -7.73
CA ALA A 39 -4.83 4.15 -7.17
C ALA A 39 -5.48 4.99 -6.06
N THR A 40 -6.67 5.53 -6.33
CA THR A 40 -7.43 6.35 -5.37
C THR A 40 -7.86 5.51 -4.17
N TYR A 41 -8.32 4.29 -4.42
CA TYR A 41 -8.71 3.34 -3.38
C TYR A 41 -7.53 3.01 -2.45
N LEU A 42 -6.38 2.66 -3.01
CA LEU A 42 -5.17 2.33 -2.24
C LEU A 42 -4.63 3.55 -1.50
N ALA A 43 -4.62 4.74 -2.09
CA ALA A 43 -4.23 5.97 -1.41
C ALA A 43 -5.12 6.23 -0.18
N GLY A 44 -6.44 6.03 -0.32
CA GLY A 44 -7.38 6.10 0.80
C GLY A 44 -7.08 5.07 1.89
N LYS A 45 -6.73 3.83 1.53
CA LYS A 45 -6.30 2.80 2.50
C LYS A 45 -4.99 3.15 3.19
N ILE A 46 -4.00 3.66 2.46
CA ILE A 46 -2.70 4.06 3.02
C ILE A 46 -2.91 5.10 4.12
N LYS A 47 -3.70 6.14 3.85
CA LYS A 47 -3.97 7.20 4.82
C LYS A 47 -4.91 6.77 5.95
N GLY A 48 -6.03 6.13 5.61
CA GLY A 48 -7.12 5.80 6.53
C GLY A 48 -6.97 4.47 7.27
N GLY A 49 -5.94 3.69 6.94
CA GLY A 49 -5.79 2.33 7.42
C GLY A 49 -6.66 1.34 6.65
N SER A 50 -6.47 0.05 6.95
CA SER A 50 -7.17 -1.05 6.29
C SER A 50 -7.37 -2.22 7.26
N SER A 51 -8.52 -2.90 7.19
CA SER A 51 -8.80 -4.07 8.01
C SER A 51 -9.65 -5.08 7.23
N GLY A 52 -9.46 -6.37 7.50
CA GLY A 52 -10.27 -7.46 6.94
C GLY A 52 -9.99 -7.84 5.48
N VAL A 53 -9.20 -7.06 4.74
CA VAL A 53 -8.91 -7.33 3.31
C VAL A 53 -7.87 -8.43 3.12
N TRP A 54 -6.86 -8.48 4.00
CA TRP A 54 -5.67 -9.34 3.87
C TRP A 54 -5.42 -10.27 5.07
N GLY A 55 -6.29 -10.19 6.08
CA GLY A 55 -6.19 -10.97 7.31
C GLY A 55 -6.78 -10.23 8.51
N GLN A 56 -6.52 -10.77 9.70
CA GLN A 56 -7.03 -10.24 10.97
C GLN A 56 -6.25 -9.02 11.48
N ILE A 57 -4.99 -8.84 11.06
CA ILE A 57 -4.15 -7.71 11.49
C ILE A 57 -4.53 -6.47 10.67
N PRO A 58 -5.03 -5.40 11.30
CA PRO A 58 -5.30 -4.16 10.59
C PRO A 58 -4.01 -3.39 10.28
N MET A 59 -3.98 -2.71 9.15
CA MET A 59 -3.01 -1.66 8.84
C MET A 59 -3.45 -0.36 9.50
N PRO A 60 -2.67 0.23 10.42
CA PRO A 60 -3.00 1.51 11.03
C PRO A 60 -3.05 2.66 10.00
N PRO A 61 -3.78 3.74 10.29
CA PRO A 61 -3.74 4.96 9.48
C PRO A 61 -2.33 5.56 9.42
N ASN A 62 -1.81 5.84 8.22
CA ASN A 62 -0.55 6.56 8.04
C ASN A 62 -0.80 8.06 7.97
N VAL A 63 -1.10 8.67 9.12
CA VAL A 63 -1.55 10.08 9.22
C VAL A 63 -0.52 11.11 8.75
N ASN A 64 0.76 10.73 8.71
CA ASN A 64 1.85 11.62 8.27
C ASN A 64 2.08 11.59 6.76
N VAL A 65 1.36 10.74 6.02
CA VAL A 65 1.47 10.64 4.57
C VAL A 65 0.53 11.65 3.93
N SER A 66 1.09 12.57 3.13
CA SER A 66 0.30 13.56 2.38
C SER A 66 -0.57 12.88 1.31
N ASP A 67 -1.61 13.56 0.81
CA ASP A 67 -2.42 13.02 -0.29
C ASP A 67 -1.59 12.76 -1.56
N ALA A 68 -0.63 13.64 -1.84
CA ALA A 68 0.30 13.47 -2.96
C ALA A 68 1.18 12.23 -2.77
N ASP A 69 1.76 12.04 -1.58
CA ASP A 69 2.60 10.88 -1.30
C ASP A 69 1.79 9.58 -1.29
N ALA A 70 0.57 9.59 -0.74
CA ALA A 70 -0.31 8.42 -0.72
C ALA A 70 -0.67 7.99 -2.14
N LYS A 71 -0.97 8.95 -3.02
CA LYS A 71 -1.21 8.67 -4.43
C LYS A 71 0.05 8.16 -5.13
N ALA A 72 1.21 8.79 -4.92
CA ALA A 72 2.46 8.35 -5.53
C ALA A 72 2.89 6.94 -5.06
N LEU A 73 2.62 6.59 -3.81
CA LEU A 73 2.82 5.24 -3.27
C LEU A 73 1.85 4.24 -3.88
N ALA A 74 0.57 4.57 -3.98
CA ALA A 74 -0.44 3.72 -4.59
C ALA A 74 -0.15 3.44 -6.07
N ASP A 75 0.16 4.49 -6.84
CA ASP A 75 0.54 4.38 -8.26
C ASP A 75 1.79 3.51 -8.40
N TRP A 76 2.82 3.72 -7.56
CA TRP A 76 4.02 2.89 -7.56
C TRP A 76 3.73 1.42 -7.24
N ILE A 77 2.93 1.11 -6.21
CA ILE A 77 2.57 -0.27 -5.85
C ILE A 77 1.95 -0.97 -7.06
N LEU A 78 1.03 -0.31 -7.77
CA LEU A 78 0.35 -0.89 -8.94
C LEU A 78 1.30 -1.17 -10.14
N THR A 79 2.51 -0.62 -10.14
CA THR A 79 3.53 -0.95 -11.16
C THR A 79 4.33 -2.21 -10.85
N LEU A 80 4.26 -2.72 -9.61
CA LEU A 80 5.02 -3.89 -9.16
C LEU A 80 4.32 -5.16 -9.66
N LYS A 81 4.96 -5.89 -10.58
CA LYS A 81 4.43 -7.16 -11.11
C LYS A 81 4.95 -8.34 -10.31
#